data_AF-A0A9E4CJE7-F1
#
_entry.id   AF-A0A9E4CJE7-F1
#
_cell.length_a   1.000
_cell.length_b   1.000
_cell.length_c   1.000
_cell.angle_alpha   90.00
_cell.angle_beta   90.00
_cell.angle_gamma   90.00
#
_symmetry.space_group_name_H-M   'P 1'
#
loop_
_entity.id
_entity.type
_entity.pdbx_description
1 polymer ?
#
loop_
_entity_poly.entity_id
_entity_poly.type
_entity_poly.pdbx_seq_one_letter_code
_entity_poly.pdbx_strand_id
1 'polypeptide(L)'
;MLNNFVKSYPQPKDGPAFQYTTMVRHNGTVIAFAVNAARRVLYSVLDLSDQGKKGPLDVNYWQDNPQELLFPTEVVTVGEGLFNPRIMPVYKKGASEPEPEGTRVKSAEKDLFRSTTASLTELAPIQVVSDHKFVYVFRQSQENEAVGMAAGTLLVDRFVLSGINLLPKREVRYQRSRNKFTPQSRKDGLGAKDMEQIPFYEPTQKLSFIRNLHQGRLAVLLLPTQVANVQRWQIFAFHNKTGMIDSFNIERSGDGLFNLKGSQRYTCPDHPEVFSLKDGPCPEPAKADPNQNCPYELIPILSKEGYAEWALQFDGSDDRIILEQDFTAENAAYQTIEFWLKPAHLDGPQTLLASSPEETAGAIAIESDGTLQYHFQSGTTRNPVEEVFISAAALSAGEWAHVALVRDNDAGRLTWYVNGAEAGVMEGITKPAPTAASLFLGAGPWSHFQGQIDEARLWSRPRGGDELREDMRHRLIGHEPGLFLYWRFDEGSGSTVNDQSEFANRGRLEGGVEWLASDAPVGDHPGVRRTSFGFDGRAVVTGMSALLYYHQKNNKSGYDGQEKPLKTNARVMLAVGTHELDGGTPEVN
;
A
#
# COMPACT_ATOMS: atom_id res chain seq x y z
N MET A 1 50.97 -17.75 -1.09
CA MET A 1 50.08 -18.00 -2.25
C MET A 1 48.70 -18.36 -1.70
N LEU A 2 47.77 -17.39 -1.71
CA LEU A 2 46.39 -17.55 -1.25
C LEU A 2 45.60 -18.18 -2.40
N ASN A 3 45.51 -19.51 -2.43
CA ASN A 3 45.11 -20.20 -3.66
C ASN A 3 43.63 -20.58 -3.77
N ASN A 4 42.72 -20.07 -2.91
CA ASN A 4 41.29 -19.92 -3.26
C ASN A 4 40.49 -19.20 -2.16
N PHE A 5 39.81 -18.10 -2.52
CA PHE A 5 38.85 -17.36 -1.69
C PHE A 5 37.39 -17.75 -1.96
N VAL A 6 37.16 -18.79 -2.78
CA VAL A 6 35.84 -19.14 -3.31
C VAL A 6 35.35 -20.43 -2.66
N LYS A 7 34.19 -20.38 -2.01
CA LYS A 7 33.43 -21.58 -1.59
C LYS A 7 32.46 -21.90 -2.72
N SER A 8 32.67 -23.04 -3.37
CA SER A 8 31.75 -23.54 -4.39
C SER A 8 30.83 -24.58 -3.78
N TYR A 9 29.53 -24.36 -3.89
CA TYR A 9 28.53 -25.39 -3.64
C TYR A 9 28.27 -26.09 -4.96
N PRO A 10 28.65 -27.37 -5.12
CA PRO A 10 28.31 -28.09 -6.33
C PRO A 10 26.79 -28.10 -6.49
N GLN A 11 26.30 -27.97 -7.72
CA GLN A 11 24.89 -28.25 -7.96
C GLN A 11 24.60 -29.66 -7.44
N PRO A 12 23.48 -29.86 -6.71
CA PRO A 12 23.15 -31.18 -6.25
C PRO A 12 22.97 -32.07 -7.48
N LYS A 13 23.70 -33.19 -7.55
CA LYS A 13 23.68 -34.10 -8.71
C LYS A 13 22.26 -34.54 -9.11
N ASP A 14 21.35 -34.55 -8.14
CA ASP A 14 19.94 -34.94 -8.27
C ASP A 14 18.97 -33.83 -7.81
N GLY A 15 19.41 -32.56 -7.75
CA GLY A 15 18.61 -31.47 -7.18
C GLY A 15 18.57 -30.19 -8.03
N PRO A 16 17.64 -29.26 -7.72
CA PRO A 16 17.39 -28.10 -8.55
C PRO A 16 18.56 -27.12 -8.50
N ALA A 17 18.94 -26.58 -9.66
CA ALA A 17 19.99 -25.56 -9.79
C ALA A 17 19.66 -24.29 -8.98
N PHE A 18 20.68 -23.64 -8.40
CA PHE A 18 20.54 -22.29 -7.85
C PHE A 18 20.32 -21.30 -9.00
N GLN A 19 19.32 -20.42 -8.86
CA GLN A 19 18.91 -19.46 -9.89
C GLN A 19 19.21 -18.02 -9.48
N TYR A 20 18.87 -17.68 -8.24
CA TYR A 20 19.07 -16.33 -7.70
C TYR A 20 19.82 -16.40 -6.39
N THR A 21 20.75 -15.47 -6.17
CA THR A 21 21.55 -15.42 -4.95
C THR A 21 21.57 -14.02 -4.36
N THR A 22 21.64 -13.93 -3.05
CA THR A 22 21.85 -12.66 -2.34
C THR A 22 22.60 -12.89 -1.04
N MET A 23 23.13 -11.84 -0.44
CA MET A 23 23.84 -11.91 0.83
C MET A 23 23.40 -10.79 1.75
N VAL A 24 23.43 -11.06 3.05
CA VAL A 24 23.19 -10.05 4.09
C VAL A 24 24.24 -10.17 5.17
N ARG A 25 24.58 -9.04 5.79
CA ARG A 25 25.36 -9.01 7.02
C ARG A 25 24.43 -8.81 8.21
N HIS A 26 24.47 -9.72 9.18
CA HIS A 26 23.68 -9.68 10.40
C HIS A 26 24.60 -9.75 11.62
N ASN A 27 24.71 -8.67 12.39
CA ASN A 27 25.57 -8.57 13.58
C ASN A 27 27.03 -9.00 13.35
N GLY A 28 27.59 -8.63 12.20
CA GLY A 28 28.97 -8.98 11.84
C GLY A 28 29.07 -10.27 11.03
N THR A 29 28.13 -11.20 11.20
CA THR A 29 28.05 -12.48 10.46
C THR A 29 27.52 -12.28 9.05
N VAL A 30 28.13 -12.94 8.07
CA VAL A 30 27.64 -12.94 6.67
C VAL A 30 26.78 -14.18 6.45
N ILE A 31 25.62 -13.99 5.82
CA ILE A 31 24.70 -15.05 5.45
C ILE A 31 24.45 -14.94 3.95
N ALA A 32 24.68 -16.04 3.24
CA ALA A 32 24.35 -16.18 1.83
C ALA A 32 23.01 -16.89 1.68
N PHE A 33 22.22 -16.45 0.70
CA PHE A 33 20.93 -17.05 0.35
C PHE A 33 20.91 -17.41 -1.14
N ALA A 34 20.15 -18.45 -1.47
CA ALA A 34 19.88 -18.83 -2.84
C ALA A 34 18.44 -19.30 -3.02
N VAL A 35 17.80 -18.93 -4.11
CA VAL A 35 16.55 -19.53 -4.58
C VAL A 35 16.91 -20.54 -5.67
N ASN A 36 16.42 -21.77 -5.55
CA ASN A 36 16.66 -22.79 -6.56
C ASN A 36 15.49 -22.92 -7.56
N ALA A 37 15.70 -23.68 -8.63
CA ALA A 37 14.69 -23.91 -9.69
C ALA A 37 13.38 -24.56 -9.18
N ALA A 38 13.38 -25.16 -7.98
CA ALA A 38 12.17 -25.66 -7.33
C ALA A 38 11.52 -24.64 -6.37
N ARG A 39 11.91 -23.36 -6.46
CA ARG A 39 11.39 -22.24 -5.65
C ARG A 39 11.70 -22.35 -4.15
N ARG A 40 12.65 -23.21 -3.77
CA ARG A 40 13.11 -23.34 -2.38
C ARG A 40 14.17 -22.30 -2.08
N VAL A 41 14.06 -21.67 -0.92
CA VAL A 41 15.07 -20.74 -0.41
C VAL A 41 16.04 -21.54 0.45
N LEU A 42 17.33 -21.47 0.11
CA LEU A 42 18.43 -22.05 0.85
C LEU A 42 19.30 -20.94 1.42
N TYR A 43 20.01 -21.23 2.51
CA TYR A 43 20.96 -20.31 3.11
C TYR A 43 22.23 -21.02 3.58
N SER A 44 23.31 -20.26 3.67
CA SER A 44 24.52 -20.67 4.37
C SER A 44 25.06 -19.54 5.23
N VAL A 45 25.62 -19.88 6.40
CA VAL A 45 26.18 -18.92 7.35
C VAL A 45 27.71 -19.05 7.37
N LEU A 46 28.40 -17.91 7.33
CA LEU A 46 29.83 -17.82 7.57
C LEU A 46 30.10 -17.78 9.08
N ASP A 47 30.47 -18.92 9.67
CA ASP A 47 30.68 -19.04 11.11
C ASP A 47 32.16 -18.90 11.50
N LEU A 48 32.60 -17.65 11.66
CA LEU A 48 33.97 -17.35 12.11
C LEU A 48 34.24 -17.74 13.58
N SER A 49 33.22 -18.17 14.33
CA SER A 49 33.38 -18.56 15.73
C SER A 49 33.83 -20.01 15.89
N ASP A 50 33.64 -20.86 14.87
CA ASP A 50 34.01 -22.27 14.90
C ASP A 50 35.52 -22.46 15.01
N GLN A 51 35.97 -22.80 16.22
CA GLN A 51 37.38 -23.03 16.53
C GLN A 51 37.93 -24.31 15.87
N GLY A 52 37.06 -25.24 15.45
CA GLY A 52 37.42 -26.52 14.85
C GLY A 52 37.77 -26.43 13.36
N LYS A 53 37.28 -25.41 12.65
CA LYS A 53 37.59 -25.13 11.23
C LYS A 53 38.68 -24.08 11.04
N LYS A 54 39.48 -23.81 12.08
CA LYS A 54 40.53 -22.78 12.05
C LYS A 54 41.51 -22.98 10.90
N GLY A 55 41.44 -22.07 9.94
CA GLY A 55 42.42 -21.90 8.88
C GLY A 55 42.61 -20.41 8.56
N PRO A 56 43.63 -20.06 7.78
CA PRO A 56 43.92 -18.66 7.43
C PRO A 56 42.92 -18.05 6.44
N LEU A 57 41.97 -18.83 5.93
CA LEU A 57 41.01 -18.41 4.91
C LEU A 57 39.58 -18.48 5.43
N ASP A 58 38.84 -17.37 5.34
CA ASP A 58 37.42 -17.29 5.71
C ASP A 58 36.54 -18.32 4.98
N VAL A 59 36.98 -18.75 3.79
CA VAL A 59 36.27 -19.76 2.96
C VAL A 59 35.99 -21.07 3.71
N ASN A 60 36.84 -21.42 4.67
CA ASN A 60 36.74 -22.66 5.44
C ASN A 60 35.63 -22.62 6.49
N TYR A 61 35.14 -21.43 6.84
CA TYR A 61 34.14 -21.23 7.89
C TYR A 61 32.70 -21.19 7.35
N TRP A 62 32.53 -21.30 6.03
CA TRP A 62 31.22 -21.57 5.45
C TRP A 62 30.75 -22.99 5.76
N GLN A 63 29.44 -23.16 5.93
CA GLN A 63 28.86 -24.50 6.07
C GLN A 63 29.14 -25.34 4.82
N ASP A 64 29.24 -26.65 5.00
CA ASP A 64 29.58 -27.56 3.90
C ASP A 64 28.41 -27.74 2.93
N ASN A 65 27.17 -27.67 3.43
CA ASN A 65 25.96 -27.71 2.63
C ASN A 65 24.99 -26.58 3.04
N PRO A 66 24.43 -25.82 2.08
CA PRO A 66 23.37 -24.87 2.36
C PRO A 66 22.14 -25.58 2.95
N GLN A 67 21.48 -24.93 3.89
CA GLN A 67 20.29 -25.43 4.57
C GLN A 67 19.04 -24.86 3.92
N GLU A 68 17.95 -25.62 3.84
CA GLU A 68 16.66 -25.10 3.41
C GLU A 68 16.08 -24.18 4.50
N LEU A 69 15.60 -23.00 4.11
CA LEU A 69 14.95 -22.05 5.00
C LEU A 69 13.50 -22.48 5.23
N LEU A 70 13.14 -22.70 6.48
CA LEU A 70 11.79 -23.11 6.87
C LEU A 70 10.87 -21.91 6.98
N PHE A 71 9.66 -21.99 6.44
CA PHE A 71 8.69 -20.89 6.50
C PHE A 71 7.47 -21.23 7.38
N PRO A 72 6.74 -20.22 7.89
CA PRO A 72 5.51 -20.42 8.66
C PRO A 72 4.42 -21.15 7.85
N THR A 73 3.40 -21.67 8.53
CA THR A 73 2.22 -22.29 7.92
C THR A 73 1.04 -21.33 7.78
N GLU A 74 1.24 -20.06 8.11
CA GLU A 74 0.18 -19.07 8.23
C GLU A 74 0.60 -17.80 7.50
N VAL A 75 -0.37 -17.12 6.87
CA VAL A 75 -0.19 -15.82 6.21
C VAL A 75 -1.21 -14.82 6.74
N VAL A 76 -0.79 -13.57 6.92
CA VAL A 76 -1.64 -12.47 7.38
C VAL A 76 -1.43 -11.22 6.53
N THR A 77 -2.51 -10.52 6.19
CA THR A 77 -2.43 -9.24 5.48
C THR A 77 -2.01 -8.14 6.45
N VAL A 78 -1.02 -7.35 6.06
CA VAL A 78 -0.60 -6.17 6.83
C VAL A 78 -1.69 -5.10 6.75
N GLY A 79 -2.07 -4.51 7.89
CA GLY A 79 -3.08 -3.43 7.97
C GLY A 79 -4.51 -3.89 8.25
N GLU A 80 -4.85 -5.14 7.92
CA GLU A 80 -6.15 -5.75 8.23
C GLU A 80 -6.16 -6.33 9.65
N GLY A 81 -6.08 -5.44 10.65
CA GLY A 81 -6.06 -5.82 12.06
C GLY A 81 -7.37 -6.51 12.47
N LEU A 82 -7.24 -7.64 13.20
CA LEU A 82 -8.28 -8.49 13.82
C LEU A 82 -8.61 -9.81 13.10
N PHE A 83 -8.21 -10.02 11.85
CA PHE A 83 -8.50 -11.29 11.17
C PHE A 83 -7.54 -12.42 11.57
N ASN A 84 -8.08 -13.64 11.66
CA ASN A 84 -7.27 -14.83 11.87
C ASN A 84 -6.33 -15.04 10.67
N PRO A 85 -5.06 -15.41 10.89
CA PRO A 85 -4.17 -15.79 9.81
C PRO A 85 -4.79 -16.88 8.94
N ARG A 86 -4.61 -16.80 7.63
CA ARG A 86 -4.98 -17.88 6.72
C ARG A 86 -3.97 -19.00 6.85
N ILE A 87 -4.46 -20.22 7.06
CA ILE A 87 -3.62 -21.41 7.26
C ILE A 87 -3.37 -22.07 5.91
N MET A 88 -2.13 -22.47 5.65
CA MET A 88 -1.76 -23.22 4.45
C MET A 88 -2.37 -24.63 4.48
N PRO A 89 -2.91 -25.14 3.36
CA PRO A 89 -3.36 -26.52 3.26
C PRO A 89 -2.23 -27.51 3.57
N VAL A 90 -2.55 -28.62 4.22
CA VAL A 90 -1.56 -29.63 4.62
C VAL A 90 -1.43 -30.69 3.53
N TYR A 91 -0.21 -30.95 3.09
CA TYR A 91 0.10 -32.00 2.12
C TYR A 91 0.95 -33.10 2.76
N LYS A 92 0.64 -34.37 2.46
CA LYS A 92 1.58 -35.47 2.69
C LYS A 92 2.66 -35.48 1.61
N LYS A 93 3.83 -36.02 1.93
CA LYS A 93 4.93 -36.21 0.97
C LYS A 93 4.45 -37.02 -0.24
N GLY A 94 4.64 -36.47 -1.45
CA GLY A 94 4.26 -37.09 -2.72
C GLY A 94 2.77 -37.02 -3.06
N ALA A 95 1.90 -36.49 -2.18
CA ALA A 95 0.50 -36.29 -2.49
C ALA A 95 0.33 -35.15 -3.51
N SER A 96 -0.61 -35.28 -4.45
CA SER A 96 -0.97 -34.22 -5.40
C SER A 96 -1.94 -33.21 -4.78
N GLU A 97 -2.89 -33.69 -3.98
CA GLU A 97 -3.97 -32.93 -3.34
C GLU A 97 -3.71 -32.69 -1.84
N PRO A 98 -4.27 -31.61 -1.26
CA PRO A 98 -4.18 -31.37 0.17
C PRO A 98 -5.06 -32.37 0.94
N GLU A 99 -4.67 -32.62 2.18
CA GLU A 99 -5.49 -33.36 3.12
C GLU A 99 -6.72 -32.53 3.52
N PRO A 100 -7.88 -33.16 3.78
CA PRO A 100 -9.06 -32.47 4.25
C PRO A 100 -8.77 -31.63 5.50
N GLU A 101 -9.47 -30.49 5.62
CA GLU A 101 -9.30 -29.59 6.75
C GLU A 101 -9.53 -30.32 8.08
N GLY A 102 -8.66 -30.06 9.07
CA GLY A 102 -8.69 -30.75 10.37
C GLY A 102 -7.99 -32.11 10.40
N THR A 103 -7.51 -32.65 9.27
CA THR A 103 -6.78 -33.93 9.25
C THR A 103 -5.45 -33.81 9.98
N ARG A 104 -5.23 -34.66 10.99
CA ARG A 104 -3.95 -34.73 11.72
C ARG A 104 -2.92 -35.52 10.92
N VAL A 105 -1.90 -34.82 10.42
CA VAL A 105 -0.75 -35.42 9.74
C VAL A 105 0.48 -35.29 10.64
N LYS A 106 1.25 -36.37 10.81
CA LYS A 106 2.49 -36.33 11.58
C LYS A 106 3.54 -35.49 10.86
N SER A 107 4.34 -34.73 11.59
CA SER A 107 5.36 -33.84 10.99
C SER A 107 6.34 -34.56 10.05
N ALA A 108 6.65 -35.84 10.29
CA ALA A 108 7.53 -36.63 9.43
C ALA A 108 6.90 -37.00 8.06
N GLU A 109 5.57 -37.01 7.97
CA GLU A 109 4.80 -37.36 6.77
C GLU A 109 4.43 -36.11 5.95
N LYS A 110 4.52 -34.92 6.54
CA LYS A 110 4.20 -33.64 5.88
C LYS A 110 5.23 -33.29 4.81
N ASP A 111 4.74 -32.78 3.68
CA ASP A 111 5.54 -32.01 2.74
C ASP A 111 5.73 -30.60 3.31
N LEU A 112 6.92 -30.31 3.83
CA LEU A 112 7.21 -29.03 4.48
C LEU A 112 7.22 -27.85 3.51
N PHE A 113 7.45 -28.07 2.22
CA PHE A 113 7.41 -26.99 1.24
C PHE A 113 5.96 -26.65 0.89
N ARG A 114 5.17 -27.66 0.51
CA ARG A 114 3.77 -27.47 0.10
C ARG A 114 2.84 -27.09 1.25
N SER A 115 3.14 -27.54 2.47
CA SER A 115 2.31 -27.27 3.65
C SER A 115 2.68 -25.98 4.38
N THR A 116 3.62 -25.20 3.86
CA THR A 116 4.04 -23.92 4.44
C THR A 116 3.94 -22.82 3.40
N THR A 117 4.09 -21.58 3.84
CA THR A 117 4.12 -20.43 2.95
C THR A 117 5.34 -20.46 2.04
N ALA A 118 6.31 -21.37 2.22
CA ALA A 118 7.41 -21.59 1.28
C ALA A 118 6.89 -21.85 -0.15
N SER A 119 5.79 -22.60 -0.28
CA SER A 119 5.13 -22.90 -1.56
C SER A 119 4.61 -21.67 -2.30
N LEU A 120 4.41 -20.55 -1.62
CA LEU A 120 4.00 -19.28 -2.21
C LEU A 120 5.17 -18.55 -2.88
N THR A 121 6.42 -18.99 -2.71
CA THR A 121 7.59 -18.31 -3.29
C THR A 121 7.60 -18.41 -4.81
N GLU A 122 7.77 -17.28 -5.49
CA GLU A 122 8.03 -17.21 -6.92
C GLU A 122 9.46 -17.62 -7.28
N LEU A 123 9.69 -18.12 -8.49
CA LEU A 123 11.02 -18.29 -9.04
C LEU A 123 11.60 -16.93 -9.49
N ALA A 124 11.92 -16.08 -8.52
CA ALA A 124 12.43 -14.73 -8.73
C ALA A 124 13.52 -14.35 -7.70
N PRO A 125 14.32 -13.29 -7.95
CA PRO A 125 15.20 -12.71 -6.95
C PRO A 125 14.45 -12.36 -5.65
N ILE A 126 15.10 -12.59 -4.51
CA ILE A 126 14.63 -12.20 -3.17
C ILE A 126 15.48 -11.04 -2.64
N GLN A 127 14.89 -10.22 -1.77
CA GLN A 127 15.61 -9.19 -1.02
C GLN A 127 15.75 -9.62 0.44
N VAL A 128 16.95 -9.45 1.01
CA VAL A 128 17.22 -9.83 2.40
C VAL A 128 17.79 -8.64 3.16
N VAL A 129 17.13 -8.26 4.24
CA VAL A 129 17.50 -7.10 5.05
C VAL A 129 17.73 -7.53 6.49
N SER A 130 18.74 -6.96 7.15
CA SER A 130 18.98 -7.15 8.57
C SER A 130 18.79 -5.83 9.31
N ASP A 131 18.03 -5.85 10.41
CA ASP A 131 17.89 -4.72 11.34
C ASP A 131 18.74 -4.90 12.62
N HIS A 132 19.67 -5.88 12.62
CA HIS A 132 20.46 -6.34 13.77
C HIS A 132 19.71 -7.19 14.79
N LYS A 133 18.38 -7.26 14.75
CA LYS A 133 17.57 -8.12 15.63
C LYS A 133 16.99 -9.33 14.90
N PHE A 134 16.60 -9.13 13.65
CA PHE A 134 15.99 -10.08 12.75
C PHE A 134 16.63 -9.97 11.37
N VAL A 135 16.57 -11.09 10.64
CA VAL A 135 16.79 -11.15 9.20
C VAL A 135 15.41 -11.24 8.54
N TYR A 136 15.13 -10.30 7.64
CA TYR A 136 13.89 -10.20 6.89
C TYR A 136 14.12 -10.76 5.50
N VAL A 137 13.28 -11.68 5.06
CA VAL A 137 13.30 -12.22 3.70
C VAL A 137 12.05 -11.75 2.97
N PHE A 138 12.26 -10.93 1.95
CA PHE A 138 11.25 -10.39 1.06
C PHE A 138 11.21 -11.20 -0.22
N ARG A 139 10.03 -11.69 -0.60
CA ARG A 139 9.85 -12.57 -1.75
C ARG A 139 8.55 -12.26 -2.50
N GLN A 140 8.62 -12.35 -3.82
CA GLN A 140 7.45 -12.30 -4.67
C GLN A 140 6.61 -13.58 -4.48
N SER A 141 5.28 -13.43 -4.44
CA SER A 141 4.36 -14.55 -4.38
C SER A 141 4.02 -15.11 -5.76
N GLN A 142 3.76 -16.41 -5.78
CA GLN A 142 2.95 -17.10 -6.77
C GLN A 142 1.46 -16.98 -6.43
N GLU A 143 0.61 -17.19 -7.43
CA GLU A 143 -0.83 -17.30 -7.22
C GLU A 143 -1.17 -18.56 -6.42
N ASN A 144 -2.12 -18.43 -5.49
CA ASN A 144 -2.65 -19.54 -4.72
C ASN A 144 -4.06 -19.20 -4.23
N GLU A 145 -5.07 -19.72 -4.94
CA GLU A 145 -6.48 -19.47 -4.63
C GLU A 145 -6.89 -19.98 -3.24
N ALA A 146 -6.35 -21.13 -2.82
CA ALA A 146 -6.71 -21.76 -1.55
C ALA A 146 -6.45 -20.86 -0.33
N VAL A 147 -5.51 -19.92 -0.44
CA VAL A 147 -5.25 -18.91 0.59
C VAL A 147 -5.52 -17.48 0.12
N GLY A 148 -6.12 -17.27 -1.06
CA GLY A 148 -6.38 -15.93 -1.63
C GLY A 148 -5.10 -15.12 -1.84
N MET A 149 -4.07 -15.77 -2.38
CA MET A 149 -2.82 -15.13 -2.76
C MET A 149 -2.83 -14.83 -4.26
N ALA A 150 -2.68 -13.56 -4.63
CA ALA A 150 -2.45 -13.16 -6.01
C ALA A 150 -0.96 -13.31 -6.35
N ALA A 151 -0.64 -13.64 -7.61
CA ALA A 151 0.73 -13.59 -8.10
C ALA A 151 1.28 -12.15 -8.01
N GLY A 152 2.59 -12.03 -7.80
CA GLY A 152 3.23 -10.71 -7.75
C GLY A 152 2.95 -9.91 -6.48
N THR A 153 2.41 -10.53 -5.42
CA THR A 153 2.26 -9.88 -4.10
C THR A 153 3.57 -9.98 -3.31
N LEU A 154 3.94 -8.92 -2.58
CA LEU A 154 5.14 -8.96 -1.75
C LEU A 154 4.88 -9.67 -0.40
N LEU A 155 5.69 -10.68 -0.10
CA LEU A 155 5.68 -11.42 1.16
C LEU A 155 6.93 -11.12 1.98
N VAL A 156 6.79 -11.07 3.30
CA VAL A 156 7.90 -10.83 4.23
C VAL A 156 7.86 -11.81 5.40
N ASP A 157 9.01 -12.42 5.66
CA ASP A 157 9.21 -13.37 6.76
C ASP A 157 10.38 -12.93 7.63
N ARG A 158 10.26 -13.09 8.97
CA ARG A 158 11.31 -12.73 9.93
C ARG A 158 11.97 -13.95 10.55
N PHE A 159 13.30 -13.89 10.63
CA PHE A 159 14.14 -14.94 11.16
C PHE A 159 15.07 -14.41 12.25
N VAL A 160 15.36 -15.27 13.22
CA VAL A 160 16.39 -15.05 14.24
C VAL A 160 17.56 -15.96 13.91
N LEU A 161 18.76 -15.39 13.84
CA LEU A 161 19.98 -16.17 13.73
C LEU A 161 20.38 -16.68 15.12
N SER A 162 20.42 -17.99 15.29
CA SER A 162 20.86 -18.66 16.52
C SER A 162 22.01 -19.61 16.21
N GLY A 163 23.23 -19.20 16.56
CA GLY A 163 24.45 -19.84 16.06
C GLY A 163 24.49 -19.76 14.53
N ILE A 164 24.44 -20.92 13.88
CA ILE A 164 24.43 -21.04 12.41
C ILE A 164 23.05 -21.32 11.81
N ASN A 165 21.99 -21.30 12.63
CA ASN A 165 20.64 -21.64 12.20
C ASN A 165 19.78 -20.39 12.10
N LEU A 166 19.12 -20.20 10.97
CA LEU A 166 18.03 -19.24 10.82
C LEU A 166 16.71 -19.90 11.21
N LEU A 167 16.11 -19.40 12.28
CA LEU A 167 14.85 -19.92 12.82
C LEU A 167 13.73 -18.91 12.60
N PRO A 168 12.53 -19.34 12.16
CA PRO A 168 11.38 -18.44 12.07
C PRO A 168 11.11 -17.79 13.43
N LYS A 169 10.78 -16.49 13.40
CA LYS A 169 10.48 -15.75 14.62
C LYS A 169 9.28 -16.40 15.34
N ARG A 170 9.48 -16.74 16.62
CA ARG A 170 8.40 -17.21 17.49
C ARG A 170 7.58 -16.04 18.03
N GLU A 171 6.31 -16.29 18.31
CA GLU A 171 5.45 -15.32 18.98
C GLU A 171 4.61 -15.95 20.10
N VAL A 172 3.94 -15.10 20.87
CA VAL A 172 3.06 -15.47 21.96
C VAL A 172 1.63 -15.22 21.51
N ARG A 173 0.74 -16.19 21.74
CA ARG A 173 -0.69 -16.14 21.42
C ARG A 173 -1.51 -16.76 22.53
N TYR A 174 -2.80 -16.53 22.50
CA TYR A 174 -3.74 -17.29 23.30
C TYR A 174 -3.70 -18.77 22.86
N GLN A 175 -3.46 -19.68 23.81
CA GLN A 175 -3.09 -21.06 23.51
C GLN A 175 -4.24 -21.89 22.92
N ARG A 176 -5.49 -21.57 23.26
CA ARG A 176 -6.68 -22.27 22.77
C ARG A 176 -7.22 -21.63 21.49
N SER A 177 -7.43 -20.31 21.47
CA SER A 177 -7.89 -19.61 20.26
C SER A 177 -6.84 -19.57 19.15
N ARG A 178 -5.56 -19.74 19.50
CA ARG A 178 -4.40 -19.55 18.60
C ARG A 178 -4.33 -18.14 18.00
N ASN A 179 -5.07 -17.18 18.56
CA ASN A 179 -5.12 -15.80 18.12
C ASN A 179 -4.20 -14.93 19.00
N LYS A 180 -3.59 -13.91 18.41
CA LYS A 180 -2.64 -13.02 19.08
C LYS A 180 -3.30 -12.06 20.07
N PHE A 181 -4.55 -11.67 19.83
CA PHE A 181 -5.26 -10.61 20.54
C PHE A 181 -6.56 -11.07 21.19
N THR A 182 -7.21 -12.12 20.66
CA THR A 182 -8.54 -12.53 21.09
C THR A 182 -8.53 -13.89 21.78
N PRO A 183 -8.82 -13.97 23.09
CA PRO A 183 -8.94 -15.25 23.79
C PRO A 183 -10.23 -15.98 23.39
N GLN A 184 -10.22 -17.32 23.39
CA GLN A 184 -11.44 -18.12 23.19
C GLN A 184 -12.37 -18.06 24.42
N SER A 185 -11.80 -17.86 25.61
CA SER A 185 -12.53 -17.75 26.87
C SER A 185 -11.64 -17.06 27.91
N ARG A 186 -12.21 -16.69 29.06
CA ARG A 186 -11.43 -16.13 30.20
C ARG A 186 -10.33 -17.06 30.72
N LYS A 187 -10.37 -18.36 30.40
CA LYS A 187 -9.36 -19.37 30.79
C LYS A 187 -8.31 -19.61 29.70
N ASP A 188 -8.41 -18.90 28.58
CA ASP A 188 -7.42 -18.98 27.51
C ASP A 188 -6.22 -18.12 27.89
N GLY A 189 -5.12 -18.78 28.27
CA GLY A 189 -3.87 -18.11 28.65
C GLY A 189 -3.00 -17.81 27.45
N LEU A 190 -2.09 -16.85 27.59
CA LEU A 190 -1.05 -16.58 26.61
C LEU A 190 0.10 -17.59 26.73
N GLY A 191 0.64 -18.05 25.61
CA GLY A 191 1.80 -18.94 25.56
C GLY A 191 2.50 -18.95 24.21
N ALA A 192 3.73 -19.49 24.17
CA ALA A 192 4.53 -19.62 22.96
C ALA A 192 4.28 -20.93 22.18
N LYS A 193 3.26 -21.69 22.61
CA LYS A 193 2.81 -22.97 22.05
C LYS A 193 1.31 -23.11 22.26
N ASP A 194 0.64 -23.84 21.37
CA ASP A 194 -0.77 -24.19 21.53
C ASP A 194 -1.00 -25.29 22.57
N MET A 195 -2.27 -25.69 22.72
CA MET A 195 -2.68 -26.79 23.61
C MET A 195 -2.09 -28.17 23.24
N GLU A 196 -1.57 -28.33 22.02
CA GLU A 196 -0.94 -29.54 21.50
C GLU A 196 0.60 -29.47 21.53
N GLN A 197 1.16 -28.44 22.20
CA GLN A 197 2.60 -28.16 22.29
C GLN A 197 3.29 -27.77 20.97
N ILE A 198 2.52 -27.42 19.93
CA ILE A 198 3.05 -26.91 18.68
C ILE A 198 3.44 -25.43 18.86
N PRO A 199 4.69 -25.02 18.54
CA PRO A 199 5.12 -23.64 18.67
C PRO A 199 4.32 -22.68 17.77
N PHE A 200 4.05 -21.49 18.29
CA PHE A 200 3.57 -20.38 17.47
C PHE A 200 4.74 -19.67 16.79
N TYR A 201 4.64 -19.56 15.48
CA TYR A 201 5.54 -18.75 14.65
C TYR A 201 4.78 -17.53 14.16
N GLU A 202 5.49 -16.43 13.99
CA GLU A 202 4.93 -15.26 13.33
C GLU A 202 4.50 -15.63 11.91
N PRO A 203 3.25 -15.32 11.50
CA PRO A 203 2.78 -15.58 10.14
C PRO A 203 3.61 -14.80 9.11
N THR A 204 3.68 -15.32 7.89
CA THR A 204 4.17 -14.56 6.74
C THR A 204 3.33 -13.29 6.57
N GLN A 205 3.99 -12.14 6.45
CA GLN A 205 3.33 -10.86 6.25
C GLN A 205 3.06 -10.67 4.75
N LYS A 206 1.79 -10.50 4.37
CA LYS A 206 1.34 -10.18 3.01
C LYS A 206 1.17 -8.67 2.89
N LEU A 207 2.00 -8.02 2.10
CA LEU A 207 1.88 -6.58 1.80
C LEU A 207 0.98 -6.42 0.57
N SER A 208 -0.34 -6.43 0.81
CA SER A 208 -1.35 -6.39 -0.25
C SER A 208 -1.32 -5.11 -1.07
N PHE A 209 -0.72 -4.02 -0.59
CA PHE A 209 -0.57 -2.78 -1.35
C PHE A 209 0.62 -2.80 -2.32
N ILE A 210 1.45 -3.86 -2.32
CA ILE A 210 2.50 -4.10 -3.31
C ILE A 210 2.12 -5.34 -4.11
N ARG A 211 1.55 -5.11 -5.29
CA ARG A 211 1.05 -6.14 -6.23
C ARG A 211 1.66 -5.96 -7.61
N ASN A 212 1.37 -6.89 -8.51
CA ASN A 212 1.87 -6.89 -9.89
C ASN A 212 3.40 -6.80 -9.95
N LEU A 213 4.08 -7.23 -8.88
CA LEU A 213 5.52 -7.36 -8.87
C LEU A 213 5.90 -8.41 -9.91
N HIS A 214 6.87 -8.09 -10.76
CA HIS A 214 7.28 -8.96 -11.85
C HIS A 214 8.76 -9.27 -11.75
N GLN A 215 9.10 -10.56 -11.90
CA GLN A 215 10.48 -11.07 -11.91
C GLN A 215 11.34 -10.60 -10.71
N GLY A 216 10.74 -10.40 -9.54
CA GLY A 216 11.44 -9.99 -8.33
C GLY A 216 12.16 -8.64 -8.46
N ARG A 217 11.71 -7.77 -9.36
CA ARG A 217 12.25 -6.42 -9.55
C ARG A 217 11.85 -5.55 -8.36
N LEU A 218 12.64 -5.67 -7.29
CA LEU A 218 12.39 -5.11 -5.97
C LEU A 218 13.72 -4.64 -5.35
N ALA A 219 13.70 -3.52 -4.64
CA ALA A 219 14.77 -3.11 -3.73
C ALA A 219 14.19 -2.66 -2.39
N VAL A 220 14.80 -3.08 -1.28
CA VAL A 220 14.32 -2.78 0.08
C VAL A 220 15.45 -2.22 0.94
N LEU A 221 15.16 -1.14 1.66
CA LEU A 221 16.08 -0.48 2.57
C LEU A 221 15.40 -0.14 3.91
N LEU A 222 16.21 -0.04 4.96
CA LEU A 222 15.84 0.63 6.19
C LEU A 222 16.47 2.02 6.21
N LEU A 223 15.63 3.05 6.23
CA LEU A 223 16.07 4.44 6.27
C LEU A 223 16.05 4.99 7.70
N PRO A 224 17.10 5.70 8.13
CA PRO A 224 17.07 6.43 9.40
C PRO A 224 16.13 7.63 9.30
N THR A 225 15.57 8.04 10.44
CA THR A 225 14.87 9.32 10.55
C THR A 225 15.70 10.33 11.34
N GLN A 226 15.22 11.56 11.44
CA GLN A 226 15.81 12.55 12.35
C GLN A 226 15.62 12.18 13.83
N VAL A 227 14.64 11.31 14.13
CA VAL A 227 14.45 10.78 15.49
C VAL A 227 15.39 9.59 15.68
N ALA A 228 16.23 9.66 16.70
CA ALA A 228 17.20 8.62 17.02
C ALA A 228 16.51 7.26 17.20
N ASN A 229 17.10 6.21 16.63
CA ASN A 229 16.60 4.82 16.65
C ASN A 229 15.24 4.58 16.00
N VAL A 230 14.64 5.59 15.37
CA VAL A 230 13.46 5.42 14.53
C VAL A 230 13.89 5.29 13.09
N GLN A 231 13.38 4.25 12.43
CA GLN A 231 13.65 3.94 11.03
C GLN A 231 12.32 3.81 10.28
N ARG A 232 12.38 3.95 8.96
CA ARG A 232 11.26 3.69 8.05
C ARG A 232 11.68 2.67 7.00
N TRP A 233 10.74 1.87 6.53
CA TRP A 233 10.96 1.01 5.38
C TRP A 233 10.91 1.85 4.11
N GLN A 234 11.86 1.62 3.21
CA GLN A 234 11.83 2.13 1.85
C GLN A 234 11.81 0.94 0.91
N ILE A 235 10.76 0.83 0.10
CA ILE A 235 10.57 -0.26 -0.85
C ILE A 235 10.38 0.34 -2.23
N PHE A 236 11.19 -0.09 -3.20
CA PHE A 236 10.98 0.18 -4.61
C PHE A 236 10.51 -1.10 -5.28
N ALA A 237 9.32 -1.09 -5.88
CA ALA A 237 8.71 -2.24 -6.53
C ALA A 237 8.33 -1.87 -7.97
N PHE A 238 8.74 -2.68 -8.94
CA PHE A 238 8.29 -2.52 -10.32
C PHE A 238 6.87 -3.08 -10.48
N HIS A 239 5.97 -2.28 -11.03
CA HIS A 239 4.57 -2.62 -11.21
C HIS A 239 4.28 -2.95 -12.68
N ASN A 240 4.07 -4.23 -12.97
CA ASN A 240 4.03 -4.73 -14.35
C ASN A 240 2.91 -4.11 -15.21
N LYS A 241 1.75 -3.83 -14.60
CA LYS A 241 0.58 -3.31 -15.32
C LYS A 241 0.76 -1.85 -15.75
N THR A 242 1.50 -1.06 -14.97
CA THR A 242 1.72 0.37 -15.27
C THR A 242 3.06 0.61 -15.95
N GLY A 243 4.01 -0.33 -15.85
CA GLY A 243 5.39 -0.15 -16.29
C GLY A 243 6.21 0.81 -15.41
N MET A 244 5.66 1.24 -14.27
CA MET A 244 6.30 2.20 -13.35
C MET A 244 6.97 1.52 -12.16
N ILE A 245 7.79 2.27 -11.45
CA ILE A 245 8.33 1.91 -10.15
C ILE A 245 7.54 2.63 -9.06
N ASP A 246 6.92 1.86 -8.18
CA ASP A 246 6.32 2.36 -6.96
C ASP A 246 7.39 2.45 -5.86
N SER A 247 7.53 3.64 -5.26
CA SER A 247 8.35 3.92 -4.08
C SER A 247 7.46 4.07 -2.87
N PHE A 248 7.54 3.11 -1.95
CA PHE A 248 6.83 3.12 -0.68
C PHE A 248 7.77 3.50 0.46
N ASN A 249 7.41 4.54 1.21
CA ASN A 249 8.07 4.92 2.45
C ASN A 249 7.11 4.68 3.63
N ILE A 250 7.37 3.62 4.38
CA ILE A 250 6.42 3.07 5.37
C ILE A 250 6.99 3.23 6.78
N GLU A 251 6.17 3.72 7.70
CA GLU A 251 6.52 3.79 9.09
C GLU A 251 6.79 2.38 9.66
N ARG A 252 7.85 2.26 10.44
CA ARG A 252 8.20 1.00 11.08
C ARG A 252 7.54 0.92 12.45
N SER A 253 6.78 -0.15 12.70
CA SER A 253 6.20 -0.39 14.03
C SER A 253 7.30 -0.70 15.06
N GLY A 254 6.99 -0.50 16.34
CA GLY A 254 7.95 -0.74 17.43
C GLY A 254 8.45 -2.19 17.54
N ASP A 255 7.69 -3.15 17.01
CA ASP A 255 8.12 -4.55 16.94
C ASP A 255 8.99 -4.84 15.70
N GLY A 256 9.12 -3.89 14.77
CA GLY A 256 9.98 -3.93 13.59
C GLY A 256 9.27 -4.22 12.27
N LEU A 257 7.94 -4.37 12.25
CA LEU A 257 7.11 -4.57 11.05
C LEU A 257 6.67 -3.23 10.43
N PHE A 258 5.49 -3.21 9.79
CA PHE A 258 4.94 -2.11 9.03
C PHE A 258 3.77 -1.48 9.79
N ASN A 259 3.82 -0.17 10.02
CA ASN A 259 2.72 0.60 10.58
C ASN A 259 2.03 1.38 9.45
N LEU A 260 1.06 0.76 8.79
CA LEU A 260 0.37 1.41 7.65
C LEU A 260 -0.50 2.57 8.09
N LYS A 261 -1.09 2.52 9.29
CA LYS A 261 -1.87 3.63 9.87
C LYS A 261 -1.01 4.83 10.26
N GLY A 262 0.26 4.58 10.56
CA GLY A 262 1.20 5.61 11.03
C GLY A 262 0.94 6.06 12.46
N SER A 263 1.84 6.90 12.95
CA SER A 263 1.72 7.57 14.26
C SER A 263 0.91 8.87 14.13
N GLN A 264 -0.40 8.74 13.85
CA GLN A 264 -1.31 9.88 13.80
C GLN A 264 -1.46 10.51 15.19
N ARG A 265 -1.41 11.85 15.25
CA ARG A 265 -1.71 12.58 16.48
C ARG A 265 -3.15 13.04 16.47
N TYR A 266 -3.77 13.11 17.64
CA TYR A 266 -5.16 13.52 17.83
C TYR A 266 -5.25 14.68 18.82
N THR A 267 -6.28 15.51 18.69
CA THR A 267 -6.60 16.64 19.56
C THR A 267 -8.10 16.70 19.87
N CYS A 268 -8.52 17.49 20.85
CA CYS A 268 -9.93 17.70 21.13
C CYS A 268 -10.41 19.02 20.49
N PRO A 269 -11.58 19.04 19.82
CA PRO A 269 -12.19 20.29 19.33
C PRO A 269 -12.34 21.37 20.41
N ASP A 270 -12.75 20.97 21.62
CA ASP A 270 -12.90 21.88 22.76
C ASP A 270 -11.56 22.17 23.45
N HIS A 271 -10.60 21.24 23.41
CA HIS A 271 -9.26 21.37 24.00
C HIS A 271 -8.15 21.16 22.96
N PRO A 272 -7.86 22.17 22.11
CA PRO A 272 -6.83 22.06 21.06
C PRO A 272 -5.41 21.86 21.62
N GLU A 273 -5.21 22.11 22.90
CA GLU A 273 -3.97 21.83 23.64
C GLU A 273 -3.76 20.35 23.98
N VAL A 274 -4.80 19.52 23.89
CA VAL A 274 -4.70 18.07 24.12
C VAL A 274 -4.04 17.41 22.92
N PHE A 275 -3.05 16.56 23.19
CA PHE A 275 -2.35 15.75 22.20
C PHE A 275 -2.35 14.29 22.62
N SER A 276 -2.90 13.42 21.78
CA SER A 276 -2.88 11.96 21.98
C SER A 276 -2.28 11.25 20.75
N LEU A 277 -1.68 10.09 20.97
CA LEU A 277 -1.26 9.15 19.92
C LEU A 277 -2.28 8.02 19.70
N LYS A 278 -3.42 8.11 20.40
CA LYS A 278 -4.55 7.19 20.29
C LYS A 278 -5.81 8.01 20.11
N ASP A 279 -6.72 7.46 19.30
CA ASP A 279 -8.10 7.86 19.22
C ASP A 279 -8.85 7.60 20.54
N GLY A 280 -10.09 8.10 20.61
CA GLY A 280 -11.00 7.91 21.74
C GLY A 280 -11.47 9.22 22.37
N PRO A 281 -12.21 9.14 23.49
CA PRO A 281 -12.87 10.29 24.08
C PRO A 281 -11.85 11.29 24.60
N CYS A 282 -12.19 12.58 24.55
CA CYS A 282 -11.35 13.61 25.14
C CYS A 282 -11.14 13.32 26.64
N PRO A 283 -9.88 13.29 27.13
CA PRO A 283 -9.59 12.98 28.52
C PRO A 283 -9.89 14.13 29.49
N GLU A 284 -10.18 15.32 28.98
CA GLU A 284 -10.46 16.51 29.78
C GLU A 284 -11.96 16.65 30.08
N PRO A 285 -12.35 17.35 31.17
CA PRO A 285 -13.72 17.79 31.38
C PRO A 285 -14.17 18.78 30.30
N ALA A 286 -15.48 18.97 30.10
CA ALA A 286 -15.98 19.95 29.13
C ALA A 286 -15.59 21.39 29.52
N LYS A 287 -15.19 22.25 28.57
CA LYS A 287 -14.90 23.67 28.89
C LYS A 287 -16.13 24.41 29.39
N ALA A 288 -17.31 24.06 28.87
CA ALA A 288 -18.56 24.69 29.24
C ALA A 288 -19.06 24.29 30.66
N ASP A 289 -18.72 23.09 31.12
CA ASP A 289 -19.03 22.60 32.47
C ASP A 289 -17.95 21.62 32.96
N PRO A 290 -17.04 22.08 33.85
CA PRO A 290 -15.96 21.24 34.37
C PRO A 290 -16.40 20.01 35.18
N ASN A 291 -17.69 19.86 35.52
CA ASN A 291 -18.22 18.67 36.20
C ASN A 291 -18.71 17.58 35.24
N GLN A 292 -18.68 17.83 33.93
CA GLN A 292 -19.08 16.86 32.91
C GLN A 292 -17.85 16.44 32.10
N ASN A 293 -17.86 15.19 31.63
CA ASN A 293 -16.87 14.75 30.65
C ASN A 293 -17.00 15.58 29.37
N CYS A 294 -15.88 15.89 28.72
CA CYS A 294 -15.91 16.54 27.42
C CYS A 294 -16.73 15.68 26.44
N PRO A 295 -17.74 16.25 25.74
CA PRO A 295 -18.63 15.49 24.88
C PRO A 295 -17.98 15.12 23.54
N TYR A 296 -16.76 15.59 23.28
CA TYR A 296 -16.08 15.40 22.01
C TYR A 296 -15.13 14.20 22.04
N GLU A 297 -15.15 13.43 20.96
CA GLU A 297 -14.09 12.48 20.63
C GLU A 297 -12.85 13.24 20.14
N LEU A 298 -11.67 12.65 20.37
CA LEU A 298 -10.43 13.19 19.83
C LEU A 298 -10.44 13.07 18.30
N ILE A 299 -10.16 14.17 17.62
CA ILE A 299 -10.06 14.25 16.17
C ILE A 299 -8.60 14.22 15.72
N PRO A 300 -8.26 13.64 14.56
CA PRO A 300 -6.90 13.70 14.02
C PRO A 300 -6.41 15.15 13.87
N ILE A 301 -5.17 15.39 14.29
CA ILE A 301 -4.44 16.60 13.95
C ILE A 301 -3.93 16.42 12.52
N LEU A 302 -4.67 17.00 11.61
CA LEU A 302 -4.32 17.04 10.20
C LEU A 302 -3.25 18.11 10.01
N SER A 303 -2.27 17.85 9.15
CA SER A 303 -1.30 18.89 8.80
C SER A 303 -2.05 20.07 8.20
N LYS A 304 -1.81 21.29 8.72
CA LYS A 304 -2.31 22.53 8.10
C LYS A 304 -1.45 22.95 6.91
N GLU A 305 -0.28 22.33 6.78
CA GLU A 305 0.65 22.48 5.68
C GLU A 305 0.61 21.16 4.91
N GLY A 306 -0.35 21.05 4.00
CA GLY A 306 -0.40 20.02 2.98
C GLY A 306 -0.35 20.76 1.65
N TYR A 307 0.64 20.44 0.82
CA TYR A 307 0.63 20.85 -0.57
C TYR A 307 0.49 19.54 -1.33
N ALA A 308 -0.68 19.30 -1.92
CA ALA A 308 -0.73 18.39 -3.04
C ALA A 308 0.31 18.87 -4.06
N GLU A 309 1.07 17.95 -4.67
CA GLU A 309 2.24 18.36 -5.45
C GLU A 309 1.75 19.12 -6.68
N TRP A 310 0.75 18.56 -7.37
CA TRP A 310 0.12 19.15 -8.53
C TRP A 310 -1.40 18.99 -8.52
N ALA A 311 -2.10 19.84 -9.27
CA ALA A 311 -3.52 19.75 -9.59
C ALA A 311 -3.72 20.08 -11.07
N LEU A 312 -4.91 19.81 -11.59
CA LEU A 312 -5.28 20.15 -12.96
C LEU A 312 -6.11 21.44 -13.01
N GLN A 313 -5.74 22.35 -13.90
CA GLN A 313 -6.48 23.55 -14.26
C GLN A 313 -7.34 23.28 -15.49
N PHE A 314 -8.62 23.62 -15.38
CA PHE A 314 -9.57 23.60 -16.49
C PHE A 314 -9.94 25.04 -16.87
N ASP A 315 -10.00 25.32 -18.16
CA ASP A 315 -10.22 26.66 -18.71
C ASP A 315 -11.70 27.00 -18.98
N GLY A 316 -12.60 26.01 -18.97
CA GLY A 316 -14.03 26.16 -19.24
C GLY A 316 -14.43 26.12 -20.72
N SER A 317 -13.50 25.83 -21.64
CA SER A 317 -13.76 25.85 -23.09
C SER A 317 -14.00 24.44 -23.65
N ASP A 318 -13.00 23.57 -23.56
CA ASP A 318 -12.98 22.19 -24.09
C ASP A 318 -12.15 21.21 -23.24
N ASP A 319 -11.61 21.69 -22.11
CA ASP A 319 -10.80 20.94 -21.17
C ASP A 319 -11.55 19.77 -20.53
N ARG A 320 -10.96 18.57 -20.62
CA ARG A 320 -11.54 17.36 -20.04
C ARG A 320 -10.54 16.26 -19.79
N ILE A 321 -10.91 15.36 -18.87
CA ILE A 321 -10.27 14.06 -18.69
C ILE A 321 -11.22 12.98 -19.18
N ILE A 322 -10.74 12.10 -20.04
CA ILE A 322 -11.49 10.92 -20.50
C ILE A 322 -10.80 9.67 -19.96
N LEU A 323 -11.54 8.83 -19.27
CA LEU A 323 -11.06 7.50 -18.92
C LEU A 323 -10.74 6.68 -20.18
N GLU A 324 -9.51 6.16 -20.29
CA GLU A 324 -9.06 5.48 -21.51
C GLU A 324 -9.74 4.13 -21.76
N GLN A 325 -10.28 3.51 -20.69
CA GLN A 325 -10.99 2.25 -20.74
C GLN A 325 -12.37 2.43 -20.13
N ASP A 326 -13.43 2.21 -20.91
CA ASP A 326 -14.79 2.29 -20.38
C ASP A 326 -14.99 1.34 -19.20
N PHE A 327 -15.79 1.78 -18.23
CA PHE A 327 -16.20 0.87 -17.17
C PHE A 327 -17.11 -0.21 -17.75
N THR A 328 -16.82 -1.46 -17.40
CA THR A 328 -17.74 -2.57 -17.67
C THR A 328 -18.93 -2.48 -16.74
N ALA A 329 -20.06 -3.09 -17.09
CA ALA A 329 -21.22 -3.16 -16.19
C ALA A 329 -20.86 -3.77 -14.82
N GLU A 330 -19.94 -4.73 -14.78
CA GLU A 330 -19.46 -5.36 -13.53
C GLU A 330 -18.72 -4.36 -12.63
N ASN A 331 -18.12 -3.32 -13.21
CA ASN A 331 -17.24 -2.37 -12.53
C ASN A 331 -17.79 -0.93 -12.45
N ALA A 332 -18.90 -0.63 -13.15
CA ALA A 332 -19.56 0.67 -13.19
C ALA A 332 -20.50 0.93 -11.99
N ALA A 333 -20.47 0.08 -10.96
CA ALA A 333 -21.31 0.20 -9.77
C ALA A 333 -20.61 0.98 -8.64
N TYR A 334 -19.97 2.10 -8.96
CA TYR A 334 -19.41 2.96 -7.92
C TYR A 334 -20.52 3.55 -7.06
N GLN A 335 -20.27 3.55 -5.76
CA GLN A 335 -21.17 3.98 -4.70
C GLN A 335 -20.67 5.23 -3.99
N THR A 336 -19.39 5.59 -4.11
CA THR A 336 -18.90 6.89 -3.65
C THR A 336 -18.04 7.55 -4.72
N ILE A 337 -18.31 8.82 -4.97
CA ILE A 337 -17.51 9.70 -5.83
C ILE A 337 -17.00 10.81 -4.92
N GLU A 338 -15.70 11.10 -4.93
CA GLU A 338 -15.16 12.22 -4.19
C GLU A 338 -13.98 12.87 -4.91
N PHE A 339 -13.81 14.18 -4.71
CA PHE A 339 -12.69 14.96 -5.24
C PHE A 339 -12.61 16.31 -4.51
N TRP A 340 -11.43 16.93 -4.55
CA TRP A 340 -11.26 18.34 -4.22
C TRP A 340 -11.54 19.19 -5.45
N LEU A 341 -12.24 20.30 -5.27
CA LEU A 341 -12.53 21.24 -6.35
C LEU A 341 -12.40 22.70 -5.88
N LYS A 342 -11.94 23.57 -6.79
CA LYS A 342 -11.84 25.02 -6.59
C LYS A 342 -12.42 25.70 -7.84
N PRO A 343 -13.71 26.08 -7.83
CA PRO A 343 -14.33 26.69 -9.01
C PRO A 343 -13.78 28.10 -9.21
N ALA A 344 -13.46 28.50 -10.43
CA ALA A 344 -12.94 29.84 -10.69
C ALA A 344 -14.04 30.91 -10.58
N HIS A 345 -15.25 30.57 -11.00
CA HIS A 345 -16.43 31.42 -11.03
C HIS A 345 -17.71 30.56 -10.96
N LEU A 346 -18.87 31.18 -10.72
CA LEU A 346 -20.18 30.51 -10.56
C LEU A 346 -21.23 31.21 -11.42
N ASP A 347 -21.07 31.14 -12.74
CA ASP A 347 -21.87 31.93 -13.70
C ASP A 347 -22.91 31.08 -14.46
N GLY A 348 -23.20 29.87 -13.98
CA GLY A 348 -24.15 28.91 -14.54
C GLY A 348 -23.77 27.46 -14.23
N PRO A 349 -24.58 26.47 -14.66
CA PRO A 349 -24.26 25.07 -14.47
C PRO A 349 -22.99 24.69 -15.23
N GLN A 350 -22.02 24.13 -14.51
CA GLN A 350 -20.76 23.61 -15.04
C GLN A 350 -20.63 22.12 -14.70
N THR A 351 -20.28 21.28 -15.66
CA THR A 351 -20.14 19.84 -15.45
C THR A 351 -18.83 19.51 -14.76
N LEU A 352 -18.91 18.88 -13.58
CA LEU A 352 -17.75 18.38 -12.83
C LEU A 352 -17.37 16.96 -13.26
N LEU A 353 -18.37 16.09 -13.39
CA LEU A 353 -18.21 14.68 -13.76
C LEU A 353 -19.44 14.23 -14.54
N ALA A 354 -19.27 13.42 -15.59
CA ALA A 354 -20.38 12.83 -16.31
C ALA A 354 -20.05 11.43 -16.86
N SER A 355 -21.09 10.61 -17.02
CA SER A 355 -21.00 9.32 -17.70
C SER A 355 -21.23 9.39 -19.22
N SER A 356 -21.65 10.56 -19.72
CA SER A 356 -21.94 10.85 -21.11
C SER A 356 -21.68 12.34 -21.38
N PRO A 357 -21.19 12.71 -22.57
CA PRO A 357 -21.04 14.12 -22.94
C PRO A 357 -22.38 14.82 -23.21
N GLU A 358 -23.46 14.07 -23.49
CA GLU A 358 -24.73 14.62 -23.97
C GLU A 358 -25.90 14.40 -22.99
N GLU A 359 -25.85 13.33 -22.19
CA GLU A 359 -26.94 12.95 -21.30
C GLU A 359 -26.71 13.52 -19.89
N THR A 360 -27.78 14.06 -19.29
CA THR A 360 -27.76 14.57 -17.91
C THR A 360 -27.72 13.45 -16.87
N ALA A 361 -28.34 12.30 -17.14
CA ALA A 361 -28.33 11.18 -16.22
C ALA A 361 -26.89 10.64 -16.01
N GLY A 362 -26.46 10.61 -14.75
CA GLY A 362 -25.11 10.22 -14.34
C GLY A 362 -24.11 11.39 -14.23
N ALA A 363 -24.57 12.63 -14.45
CA ALA A 363 -23.74 13.82 -14.33
C ALA A 363 -23.83 14.49 -12.93
N ILE A 364 -22.71 15.07 -12.52
CA ILE A 364 -22.59 15.99 -11.40
C ILE A 364 -22.23 17.37 -11.96
N ALA A 365 -22.95 18.39 -11.52
CA ALA A 365 -22.71 19.78 -11.89
C ALA A 365 -22.66 20.69 -10.66
N ILE A 366 -22.05 21.86 -10.82
CA ILE A 366 -22.11 22.98 -9.88
C ILE A 366 -22.91 24.12 -10.49
N GLU A 367 -23.84 24.67 -9.73
CA GLU A 367 -24.75 25.74 -10.15
C GLU A 367 -24.22 27.15 -9.84
N SER A 368 -24.89 28.17 -10.38
CA SER A 368 -24.53 29.58 -10.15
C SER A 368 -24.63 30.02 -8.69
N ASP A 369 -25.42 29.33 -7.86
CA ASP A 369 -25.51 29.60 -6.42
C ASP A 369 -24.49 28.80 -5.59
N GLY A 370 -23.63 28.03 -6.25
CA GLY A 370 -22.61 27.18 -5.64
C GLY A 370 -23.14 25.84 -5.16
N THR A 371 -24.43 25.53 -5.29
CA THR A 371 -24.96 24.20 -4.95
C THR A 371 -24.52 23.16 -5.97
N LEU A 372 -24.43 21.90 -5.53
CA LEU A 372 -24.11 20.76 -6.37
C LEU A 372 -25.39 20.04 -6.76
N GLN A 373 -25.45 19.57 -8.00
CA GLN A 373 -26.53 18.74 -8.50
C GLN A 373 -26.00 17.40 -8.96
N TYR A 374 -26.69 16.33 -8.58
CA TYR A 374 -26.48 15.01 -9.15
C TYR A 374 -27.75 14.57 -9.87
N HIS A 375 -27.62 14.38 -11.18
CA HIS A 375 -28.68 13.88 -12.04
C HIS A 375 -28.52 12.36 -12.17
N PHE A 376 -29.59 11.61 -11.95
CA PHE A 376 -29.55 10.16 -12.04
C PHE A 376 -30.89 9.58 -12.48
N GLN A 377 -30.82 8.37 -13.00
CA GLN A 377 -32.00 7.63 -13.42
C GLN A 377 -32.51 6.75 -12.28
N SER A 378 -33.82 6.78 -12.06
CA SER A 378 -34.59 5.90 -11.19
C SER A 378 -35.69 5.18 -11.99
N GLY A 379 -36.49 4.36 -11.31
CA GLY A 379 -37.59 3.63 -11.94
C GLY A 379 -37.14 2.29 -12.54
N THR A 380 -37.84 1.84 -13.58
CA THR A 380 -37.54 0.53 -14.22
C THR A 380 -36.87 0.75 -15.57
N THR A 381 -36.14 -0.25 -16.08
CA THR A 381 -35.56 -0.19 -17.44
C THR A 381 -36.58 0.08 -18.54
N ARG A 382 -37.87 -0.20 -18.32
CA ARG A 382 -38.95 0.09 -19.26
C ARG A 382 -39.55 1.48 -19.12
N ASN A 383 -39.48 2.07 -17.93
CA ASN A 383 -40.00 3.40 -17.60
C ASN A 383 -38.99 4.09 -16.67
N PRO A 384 -37.90 4.63 -17.22
CA PRO A 384 -36.94 5.38 -16.44
C PRO A 384 -37.51 6.76 -16.07
N VAL A 385 -37.13 7.25 -14.90
CA VAL A 385 -37.41 8.62 -14.45
C VAL A 385 -36.07 9.28 -14.16
N GLU A 386 -35.87 10.50 -14.63
CA GLU A 386 -34.71 11.29 -14.24
C GLU A 386 -35.04 12.06 -12.95
N GLU A 387 -34.15 11.97 -11.98
CA GLU A 387 -34.22 12.66 -10.71
C GLU A 387 -32.97 13.54 -10.51
N VAL A 388 -33.14 14.61 -9.74
CA VAL A 388 -32.06 15.55 -9.41
C VAL A 388 -31.93 15.64 -7.89
N PHE A 389 -30.71 15.49 -7.41
CA PHE A 389 -30.37 15.64 -5.99
C PHE A 389 -29.46 16.83 -5.77
N ILE A 390 -29.95 17.83 -5.06
CA ILE A 390 -29.25 19.10 -4.81
C ILE A 390 -28.64 19.09 -3.42
N SER A 391 -27.40 19.56 -3.29
CA SER A 391 -26.76 19.73 -1.97
C SER A 391 -27.39 20.88 -1.18
N ALA A 392 -27.45 20.72 0.15
CA ALA A 392 -27.87 21.76 1.09
C ALA A 392 -26.77 22.79 1.37
N ALA A 393 -25.50 22.45 1.12
CA ALA A 393 -24.37 23.36 1.20
C ALA A 393 -23.99 23.88 -0.20
N ALA A 394 -23.51 25.13 -0.24
CA ALA A 394 -22.98 25.77 -1.43
C ALA A 394 -21.47 25.98 -1.31
N LEU A 395 -20.78 25.95 -2.44
CA LEU A 395 -19.35 26.20 -2.57
C LEU A 395 -19.09 27.66 -2.92
N SER A 396 -17.90 28.16 -2.60
CA SER A 396 -17.44 29.49 -2.96
C SER A 396 -16.50 29.44 -4.16
N ALA A 397 -16.60 30.41 -5.06
CA ALA A 397 -15.59 30.63 -6.10
C ALA A 397 -14.22 30.97 -5.47
N GLY A 398 -13.15 30.39 -6.01
CA GLY A 398 -11.77 30.61 -5.59
C GLY A 398 -11.34 29.86 -4.33
N GLU A 399 -12.22 29.07 -3.70
CA GLU A 399 -11.92 28.31 -2.48
C GLU A 399 -11.95 26.81 -2.73
N TRP A 400 -11.01 26.07 -2.14
CA TRP A 400 -11.03 24.61 -2.18
C TRP A 400 -12.14 24.05 -1.31
N ALA A 401 -12.93 23.14 -1.87
CA ALA A 401 -13.87 22.31 -1.14
C ALA A 401 -13.69 20.84 -1.51
N HIS A 402 -13.72 19.97 -0.50
CA HIS A 402 -13.86 18.54 -0.73
C HIS A 402 -15.34 18.21 -0.92
N VAL A 403 -15.67 17.51 -1.98
CA VAL A 403 -17.03 17.08 -2.28
C VAL A 403 -17.07 15.57 -2.38
N ALA A 404 -18.07 14.96 -1.76
CA ALA A 404 -18.37 13.55 -1.93
C ALA A 404 -19.86 13.30 -2.11
N LEU A 405 -20.21 12.46 -3.08
CA LEU A 405 -21.55 11.90 -3.24
C LEU A 405 -21.51 10.43 -2.84
N VAL A 406 -22.27 10.06 -1.82
CA VAL A 406 -22.37 8.68 -1.33
C VAL A 406 -23.74 8.11 -1.67
N ARG A 407 -23.75 7.01 -2.41
CA ARG A 407 -24.91 6.18 -2.73
C ARG A 407 -24.81 4.88 -1.95
N ASP A 408 -25.64 4.75 -0.92
CA ASP A 408 -25.83 3.51 -0.18
C ASP A 408 -27.00 2.75 -0.79
N ASN A 409 -26.70 1.83 -1.71
CA ASN A 409 -27.74 1.05 -2.40
C ASN A 409 -28.50 0.10 -1.47
N ASP A 410 -27.87 -0.36 -0.40
CA ASP A 410 -28.48 -1.30 0.54
C ASP A 410 -29.44 -0.57 1.48
N ALA A 411 -29.11 0.66 1.87
CA ALA A 411 -30.03 1.53 2.62
C ALA A 411 -31.03 2.29 1.73
N GLY A 412 -30.82 2.33 0.41
CA GLY A 412 -31.64 3.13 -0.50
C GLY A 412 -31.49 4.63 -0.28
N ARG A 413 -30.25 5.10 -0.05
CA ARG A 413 -29.94 6.49 0.34
C ARG A 413 -28.86 7.13 -0.54
N LEU A 414 -29.06 8.40 -0.89
CA LEU A 414 -28.02 9.32 -1.40
C LEU A 414 -27.68 10.37 -0.35
N THR A 415 -26.40 10.68 -0.21
CA THR A 415 -25.90 11.68 0.73
C THR A 415 -24.82 12.52 0.08
N TRP A 416 -24.96 13.84 0.13
CA TRP A 416 -23.91 14.78 -0.18
C TRP A 416 -23.06 15.03 1.06
N TYR A 417 -21.75 15.12 0.89
CA TYR A 417 -20.82 15.62 1.90
C TYR A 417 -19.98 16.76 1.29
N VAL A 418 -19.88 17.87 2.01
CA VAL A 418 -19.01 19.00 1.67
C VAL A 418 -18.07 19.23 2.85
N ASN A 419 -16.75 19.22 2.59
CA ASN A 419 -15.69 19.32 3.60
C ASN A 419 -15.84 18.33 4.77
N GLY A 420 -16.34 17.12 4.48
CA GLY A 420 -16.55 16.04 5.45
C GLY A 420 -17.75 16.24 6.38
N ALA A 421 -18.58 17.25 6.14
CA ALA A 421 -19.88 17.45 6.80
C ALA A 421 -21.01 17.02 5.87
N GLU A 422 -22.06 16.42 6.43
CA GLU A 422 -23.25 16.06 5.67
C GLU A 422 -23.91 17.33 5.11
N ALA A 423 -24.22 17.30 3.82
CA ALA A 423 -24.71 18.42 3.04
C ALA A 423 -25.99 18.04 2.26
N GLY A 424 -26.83 17.19 2.85
CA GLY A 424 -28.11 16.76 2.28
C GLY A 424 -28.24 15.25 2.20
N VAL A 425 -29.46 14.75 2.38
CA VAL A 425 -29.82 13.34 2.30
C VAL A 425 -31.08 13.18 1.48
N MET A 426 -31.11 12.15 0.64
CA MET A 426 -32.29 11.71 -0.07
C MET A 426 -32.48 10.21 0.12
N GLU A 427 -33.68 9.83 0.54
CA GLU A 427 -34.06 8.47 0.88
C GLU A 427 -34.97 7.87 -0.21
N GLY A 428 -35.11 6.54 -0.20
CA GLY A 428 -36.03 5.83 -1.09
C GLY A 428 -35.53 5.72 -2.52
N ILE A 429 -34.23 5.91 -2.75
CA ILE A 429 -33.64 5.72 -4.08
C ILE A 429 -33.58 4.24 -4.43
N THR A 430 -33.72 3.95 -5.73
CA THR A 430 -33.57 2.59 -6.25
C THR A 430 -32.11 2.32 -6.63
N LYS A 431 -31.70 1.05 -6.53
CA LYS A 431 -30.41 0.60 -7.02
C LYS A 431 -30.39 0.69 -8.56
N PRO A 432 -29.47 1.45 -9.17
CA PRO A 432 -29.40 1.54 -10.62
C PRO A 432 -28.96 0.19 -11.22
N ALA A 433 -29.42 -0.09 -12.44
CA ALA A 433 -28.89 -1.22 -13.18
C ALA A 433 -27.42 -0.94 -13.54
N PRO A 434 -26.51 -1.89 -13.31
CA PRO A 434 -25.12 -1.74 -13.74
C PRO A 434 -25.10 -1.60 -15.27
N THR A 435 -24.57 -0.49 -15.75
CA THR A 435 -24.43 -0.19 -17.18
C THR A 435 -22.99 0.22 -17.45
N ALA A 436 -22.46 -0.21 -18.59
CA ALA A 436 -21.15 0.28 -19.01
C ALA A 436 -21.22 1.79 -19.19
N ALA A 437 -20.21 2.49 -18.68
CA ALA A 437 -20.20 3.95 -18.69
C ALA A 437 -18.78 4.43 -19.00
N SER A 438 -18.70 5.43 -19.87
CA SER A 438 -17.52 6.28 -19.97
C SER A 438 -17.46 7.19 -18.74
N LEU A 439 -16.31 7.80 -18.50
CA LEU A 439 -16.15 8.77 -17.42
C LEU A 439 -15.45 10.00 -17.97
N PHE A 440 -16.10 11.14 -17.82
CA PHE A 440 -15.61 12.45 -18.17
C PHE A 440 -15.48 13.29 -16.90
N LEU A 441 -14.34 13.93 -16.69
CA LEU A 441 -14.18 14.98 -15.67
C LEU A 441 -13.99 16.32 -16.36
N GLY A 442 -14.65 17.35 -15.84
CA GLY A 442 -14.64 18.72 -16.38
C GLY A 442 -15.54 18.96 -17.61
N ALA A 443 -16.21 17.92 -18.12
CA ALA A 443 -17.04 17.99 -19.33
C ALA A 443 -18.30 17.15 -19.24
N GLY A 444 -19.37 17.63 -19.88
CA GLY A 444 -20.59 16.86 -20.11
C GLY A 444 -21.73 17.74 -20.65
N PRO A 445 -22.97 17.51 -20.22
CA PRO A 445 -24.17 18.09 -20.84
C PRO A 445 -24.37 19.59 -20.58
N TRP A 446 -23.61 20.19 -19.66
CA TRP A 446 -23.59 21.63 -19.42
C TRP A 446 -22.24 22.24 -19.82
N SER A 447 -22.00 23.49 -19.44
CA SER A 447 -20.72 24.15 -19.70
C SER A 447 -19.55 23.35 -19.10
N HIS A 448 -18.40 23.38 -19.77
CA HIS A 448 -17.18 22.80 -19.20
C HIS A 448 -16.82 23.49 -17.89
N PHE A 449 -16.22 22.73 -16.99
CA PHE A 449 -15.76 23.27 -15.72
C PHE A 449 -14.60 24.25 -15.94
N GLN A 450 -14.66 25.41 -15.28
CA GLN A 450 -13.52 26.29 -15.15
C GLN A 450 -13.08 26.36 -13.68
N GLY A 451 -11.87 25.89 -13.41
CA GLY A 451 -11.37 25.81 -12.04
C GLY A 451 -10.29 24.76 -11.88
N GLN A 452 -10.05 24.33 -10.65
CA GLN A 452 -9.03 23.33 -10.32
C GLN A 452 -9.68 22.09 -9.72
N ILE A 453 -9.16 20.91 -10.05
CA ILE A 453 -9.57 19.63 -9.48
C ILE A 453 -8.34 18.91 -8.95
N ASP A 454 -8.48 18.28 -7.78
CA ASP A 454 -7.45 17.47 -7.14
C ASP A 454 -8.04 16.17 -6.55
N GLU A 455 -7.21 15.12 -6.40
CA GLU A 455 -7.51 13.91 -5.62
C GLU A 455 -8.84 13.21 -5.98
N ALA A 456 -9.11 13.00 -7.27
CA ALA A 456 -10.35 12.35 -7.72
C ALA A 456 -10.37 10.85 -7.42
N ARG A 457 -11.43 10.39 -6.74
CA ARG A 457 -11.57 9.00 -6.26
C ARG A 457 -12.97 8.45 -6.55
N LEU A 458 -13.02 7.20 -6.96
CA LEU A 458 -14.25 6.41 -7.09
C LEU A 458 -14.17 5.15 -6.25
N TRP A 459 -15.26 4.80 -5.57
CA TRP A 459 -15.34 3.65 -4.69
C TRP A 459 -16.52 2.76 -5.03
N SER A 460 -16.35 1.44 -4.96
CA SER A 460 -17.42 0.45 -5.15
C SER A 460 -18.30 0.25 -3.91
N ARG A 461 -18.04 0.97 -2.82
CA ARG A 461 -18.82 0.91 -1.57
C ARG A 461 -19.25 2.31 -1.09
N PRO A 462 -20.33 2.41 -0.30
CA PRO A 462 -20.62 3.64 0.41
C PRO A 462 -19.52 3.89 1.46
N ARG A 463 -19.05 5.13 1.56
CA ARG A 463 -18.13 5.60 2.60
C ARG A 463 -18.88 6.37 3.67
N GLY A 464 -18.53 6.13 4.93
CA GLY A 464 -19.11 6.86 6.05
C GLY A 464 -18.54 8.29 6.16
N GLY A 465 -19.31 9.22 6.74
CA GLY A 465 -18.87 10.60 6.93
C GLY A 465 -17.57 10.75 7.72
N ASP A 466 -17.32 9.87 8.70
CA ASP A 466 -16.07 9.86 9.45
C ASP A 466 -14.89 9.40 8.58
N GLU A 467 -15.06 8.34 7.78
CA GLU A 467 -14.05 7.86 6.83
C GLU A 467 -13.69 8.94 5.80
N LEU A 468 -14.68 9.68 5.29
CA LEU A 468 -14.47 10.78 4.36
C LEU A 468 -13.71 11.94 5.03
N ARG A 469 -14.10 12.33 6.24
CA ARG A 469 -13.48 13.43 6.97
C ARG A 469 -12.03 13.16 7.33
N GLU A 470 -11.72 11.91 7.67
CA GLU A 470 -10.35 11.46 7.92
C GLU A 470 -9.53 11.45 6.64
N ASP A 471 -9.99 10.78 5.58
CA ASP A 471 -9.19 10.52 4.38
C ASP A 471 -9.11 11.66 3.37
N MET A 472 -10.01 12.65 3.43
CA MET A 472 -10.01 13.75 2.45
C MET A 472 -8.74 14.60 2.51
N ARG A 473 -8.04 14.64 3.65
CA ARG A 473 -6.81 15.42 3.82
C ARG A 473 -5.53 14.61 3.65
N HIS A 474 -5.62 13.36 3.20
CA HIS A 474 -4.48 12.47 3.05
C HIS A 474 -4.46 11.84 1.66
N ARG A 475 -3.25 11.70 1.11
CA ARG A 475 -3.01 10.84 -0.05
C ARG A 475 -3.18 9.38 0.33
N LEU A 476 -4.06 8.67 -0.34
CA LEU A 476 -4.31 7.26 -0.07
C LEU A 476 -3.20 6.36 -0.63
N ILE A 477 -3.11 5.14 -0.09
CA ILE A 477 -2.11 4.15 -0.50
C ILE A 477 -2.45 3.61 -1.90
N GLY A 478 -3.74 3.52 -2.24
CA GLY A 478 -4.25 2.96 -3.49
C GLY A 478 -4.70 1.50 -3.39
N HIS A 479 -4.82 0.96 -2.16
CA HIS A 479 -5.29 -0.42 -1.92
C HIS A 479 -6.41 -0.47 -0.86
N GLU A 480 -7.03 0.67 -0.59
CA GLU A 480 -8.13 0.78 0.35
C GLU A 480 -9.32 -0.08 -0.12
N PRO A 481 -10.00 -0.81 0.79
CA PRO A 481 -11.11 -1.68 0.40
C PRO A 481 -12.22 -0.93 -0.34
N GLY A 482 -12.46 -1.36 -1.58
CA GLY A 482 -13.46 -0.77 -2.47
C GLY A 482 -12.97 0.44 -3.26
N LEU A 483 -11.71 0.87 -3.14
CA LEU A 483 -11.15 1.93 -3.98
C LEU A 483 -11.00 1.41 -5.41
N PHE A 484 -11.63 2.08 -6.35
CA PHE A 484 -11.76 1.62 -7.74
C PHE A 484 -11.04 2.53 -8.74
N LEU A 485 -10.99 3.83 -8.45
CA LEU A 485 -10.20 4.81 -9.19
C LEU A 485 -9.58 5.77 -8.21
N TYR A 486 -8.32 6.14 -8.42
CA TYR A 486 -7.67 7.20 -7.68
C TYR A 486 -6.68 7.97 -8.55
N TRP A 487 -7.12 9.12 -9.06
CA TRP A 487 -6.27 10.08 -9.75
C TRP A 487 -5.82 11.18 -8.79
N ARG A 488 -4.53 11.20 -8.47
CA ARG A 488 -3.92 12.22 -7.60
C ARG A 488 -3.54 13.50 -8.34
N PHE A 489 -3.40 13.42 -9.67
CA PHE A 489 -2.90 14.50 -10.51
C PHE A 489 -1.51 15.02 -10.10
N ASP A 490 -0.64 14.16 -9.56
CA ASP A 490 0.71 14.49 -9.11
C ASP A 490 1.79 14.27 -10.21
N GLU A 491 1.43 13.93 -11.46
CA GLU A 491 2.40 13.71 -12.54
C GLU A 491 3.14 15.00 -12.97
N GLY A 492 2.47 16.15 -12.87
CA GLY A 492 3.02 17.48 -13.14
C GLY A 492 3.36 17.79 -14.59
N SER A 493 3.13 16.87 -15.53
CA SER A 493 3.33 17.08 -16.97
C SER A 493 2.72 15.94 -17.80
N GLY A 494 2.61 16.16 -19.12
CA GLY A 494 2.12 15.16 -20.07
C GLY A 494 0.60 15.22 -20.27
N SER A 495 0.06 14.23 -20.98
CA SER A 495 -1.35 14.17 -21.39
C SER A 495 -2.10 12.99 -20.76
N THR A 496 -1.58 12.42 -19.67
CA THR A 496 -2.12 11.22 -19.03
C THR A 496 -2.12 11.39 -17.52
N VAL A 497 -3.21 10.96 -16.88
CA VAL A 497 -3.33 10.82 -15.43
C VAL A 497 -3.29 9.34 -15.07
N ASN A 498 -2.43 8.96 -14.13
CA ASN A 498 -2.28 7.57 -13.71
C ASN A 498 -3.15 7.27 -12.50
N ASP A 499 -3.95 6.22 -12.62
CA ASP A 499 -4.67 5.65 -11.50
C ASP A 499 -3.74 4.92 -10.55
N GLN A 500 -3.79 5.33 -9.29
CA GLN A 500 -3.01 4.78 -8.19
C GLN A 500 -3.72 3.59 -7.52
N SER A 501 -4.96 3.27 -7.92
CA SER A 501 -5.65 2.06 -7.47
C SER A 501 -5.02 0.79 -8.06
N GLU A 502 -5.51 -0.38 -7.64
CA GLU A 502 -5.09 -1.66 -8.20
C GLU A 502 -5.54 -1.86 -9.67
N PHE A 503 -6.51 -1.07 -10.13
CA PHE A 503 -7.06 -1.19 -11.48
C PHE A 503 -6.22 -0.46 -12.53
N ALA A 504 -5.39 0.51 -12.16
CA ALA A 504 -4.53 1.26 -13.08
C ALA A 504 -5.28 1.82 -14.31
N ASN A 505 -6.52 2.28 -14.10
CA ASN A 505 -7.36 2.87 -15.14
C ASN A 505 -6.89 4.30 -15.47
N ARG A 506 -6.09 4.45 -16.53
CA ARG A 506 -5.55 5.75 -16.95
C ARG A 506 -6.64 6.68 -17.48
N GLY A 507 -6.45 7.97 -17.27
CA GLY A 507 -7.21 9.02 -17.94
C GLY A 507 -6.34 9.76 -18.95
N ARG A 508 -6.93 10.15 -20.08
CA ARG A 508 -6.33 11.02 -21.10
C ARG A 508 -6.80 12.44 -20.92
N LEU A 509 -5.87 13.39 -20.96
CA LEU A 509 -6.15 14.82 -20.96
C LEU A 509 -6.40 15.33 -22.39
N GLU A 510 -7.43 16.13 -22.58
CA GLU A 510 -7.79 16.80 -23.84
C GLU A 510 -8.17 18.27 -23.57
N GLY A 511 -8.22 19.10 -24.62
CA GLY A 511 -8.60 20.52 -24.54
C GLY A 511 -7.46 21.49 -24.21
N GLY A 512 -6.41 21.02 -23.54
CA GLY A 512 -5.29 21.87 -23.13
C GLY A 512 -5.10 21.98 -21.61
N VAL A 513 -5.84 21.18 -20.83
CA VAL A 513 -5.72 21.02 -19.38
C VAL A 513 -4.27 21.20 -18.90
N GLU A 514 -4.05 22.17 -18.02
CA GLU A 514 -2.74 22.53 -17.53
C GLU A 514 -2.46 21.93 -16.15
N TRP A 515 -1.19 21.58 -15.91
CA TRP A 515 -0.69 21.18 -14.59
C TRP A 515 -0.25 22.41 -13.81
N LEU A 516 -0.72 22.56 -12.58
CA LEU A 516 -0.27 23.62 -11.67
C LEU A 516 0.11 23.06 -10.30
N ALA A 517 0.94 23.80 -9.55
CA ALA A 517 1.23 23.42 -8.16
C ALA A 517 -0.04 23.56 -7.30
N SER A 518 -0.42 22.49 -6.59
CA SER A 518 -1.67 22.49 -5.82
C SER A 518 -1.50 23.13 -4.44
N ASP A 519 -2.48 23.95 -4.07
CA ASP A 519 -2.68 24.46 -2.70
C ASP A 519 -3.87 23.80 -2.01
N ALA A 520 -4.38 22.67 -2.53
CA ALA A 520 -5.39 21.87 -1.86
C ALA A 520 -4.85 21.35 -0.51
N PRO A 521 -5.67 21.32 0.55
CA PRO A 521 -5.23 20.98 1.91
C PRO A 521 -5.10 19.45 2.10
N VAL A 522 -4.25 18.83 1.27
CA VAL A 522 -3.98 17.40 1.20
C VAL A 522 -2.52 17.16 1.53
N GLY A 523 -2.26 16.25 2.47
CA GLY A 523 -0.92 15.88 2.90
C GLY A 523 -0.60 14.40 2.66
N ASP A 524 0.64 14.02 2.95
CA ASP A 524 1.05 12.63 2.94
C ASP A 524 0.30 11.83 4.04
N HIS A 525 -0.03 10.58 3.75
CA HIS A 525 -0.57 9.68 4.77
C HIS A 525 0.48 9.37 5.85
N PRO A 526 0.14 9.45 7.14
CA PRO A 526 1.11 9.38 8.24
C PRO A 526 1.96 8.10 8.24
N GLY A 527 1.32 6.97 7.91
CA GLY A 527 1.98 5.66 7.90
C GLY A 527 2.70 5.31 6.62
N VAL A 528 2.24 5.78 5.46
CA VAL A 528 2.73 5.33 4.15
C VAL A 528 2.73 6.50 3.20
N ARG A 529 3.88 6.79 2.60
CA ARG A 529 3.95 7.61 1.40
C ARG A 529 4.21 6.70 0.21
N ARG A 530 3.42 6.83 -0.84
CA ARG A 530 3.63 6.15 -2.13
C ARG A 530 3.83 7.19 -3.21
N THR A 531 4.91 7.05 -3.97
CA THR A 531 5.15 7.83 -5.18
C THR A 531 5.50 6.89 -6.31
N SER A 532 5.01 7.16 -7.51
CA SER A 532 5.18 6.31 -8.68
C SER A 532 5.99 7.09 -9.72
N PHE A 533 7.00 6.47 -10.32
CA PHE A 533 7.81 7.12 -11.35
C PHE A 533 8.27 6.14 -12.43
N GLY A 534 8.50 6.67 -13.63
CA GLY A 534 9.03 5.95 -14.78
C GLY A 534 10.26 6.63 -15.37
N PHE A 535 10.70 6.15 -16.52
CA PHE A 535 11.77 6.76 -17.30
C PHE A 535 11.22 7.12 -18.66
N ASP A 536 11.30 8.41 -19.02
CA ASP A 536 10.79 8.87 -20.30
C ASP A 536 11.47 8.13 -21.46
N GLY A 537 10.66 7.64 -22.41
CA GLY A 537 11.10 6.83 -23.55
C GLY A 537 11.77 5.49 -23.22
N ARG A 538 11.72 4.99 -21.97
CA ARG A 538 12.46 3.78 -21.56
C ARG A 538 11.62 2.84 -20.69
N ALA A 539 11.80 1.54 -20.91
CA ALA A 539 11.22 0.48 -20.09
C ALA A 539 12.22 -0.09 -19.09
N VAL A 540 11.75 -0.47 -17.90
CA VAL A 540 12.54 -1.23 -16.92
C VAL A 540 12.66 -2.68 -17.38
N VAL A 541 13.89 -3.22 -17.40
CA VAL A 541 14.16 -4.59 -17.92
C VAL A 541 14.92 -5.49 -16.96
N THR A 542 15.51 -4.95 -15.89
CA THR A 542 16.29 -5.72 -14.92
C THR A 542 15.74 -5.62 -13.50
N GLY A 543 16.29 -6.44 -12.59
CA GLY A 543 16.16 -6.22 -11.15
C GLY A 543 16.70 -4.85 -10.72
N MET A 544 16.30 -4.43 -9.52
CA MET A 544 16.69 -3.15 -8.93
C MET A 544 17.67 -3.35 -7.78
N SER A 545 18.50 -2.34 -7.52
CA SER A 545 19.37 -2.30 -6.34
C SER A 545 19.36 -0.90 -5.77
N ALA A 546 19.27 -0.79 -4.44
CA ALA A 546 19.26 0.48 -3.76
C ALA A 546 20.31 0.50 -2.65
N LEU A 547 20.91 1.66 -2.40
CA LEU A 547 21.85 1.86 -1.30
C LEU A 547 21.57 3.18 -0.58
N LEU A 548 21.71 3.15 0.73
CA LEU A 548 21.71 4.34 1.57
C LEU A 548 23.13 4.91 1.64
N TYR A 549 23.28 6.19 1.33
CA TYR A 549 24.53 6.91 1.53
C TYR A 549 24.28 8.22 2.26
N TYR A 550 25.35 8.80 2.82
CA TYR A 550 25.28 10.08 3.51
C TYR A 550 26.09 11.09 2.73
N HIS A 551 25.48 12.24 2.44
CA HIS A 551 26.25 13.38 1.97
C HIS A 551 27.16 13.86 3.10
N GLN A 552 28.45 13.96 2.80
CA GLN A 552 29.46 14.44 3.74
C GLN A 552 29.86 15.86 3.34
N LYS A 553 29.86 16.77 4.32
CA LYS A 553 30.49 18.08 4.20
C LYS A 553 31.52 18.24 5.30
N ASN A 554 32.68 18.77 4.96
CA ASN A 554 33.65 19.17 5.96
C ASN A 554 33.07 20.33 6.76
N ASN A 555 33.11 20.20 8.07
CA ASN A 555 32.78 21.29 8.97
C ASN A 555 33.75 21.29 10.15
N LYS A 556 34.01 22.45 10.72
CA LYS A 556 34.80 22.56 11.95
C LYS A 556 33.91 22.15 13.11
N SER A 557 34.12 20.94 13.65
CA SER A 557 33.38 20.45 14.81
C SER A 557 34.32 19.84 15.85
N GLY A 558 34.03 20.09 17.13
CA GLY A 558 34.85 19.63 18.25
C GLY A 558 35.83 20.71 18.75
N TYR A 559 36.44 20.44 19.91
CA TYR A 559 37.34 21.38 20.59
C TYR A 559 38.68 21.60 19.87
N ASP A 560 39.03 20.74 18.91
CA ASP A 560 40.29 20.83 18.15
C ASP A 560 40.20 21.73 16.91
N GLY A 561 39.01 22.24 16.57
CA GLY A 561 38.79 23.18 15.46
C GLY A 561 39.13 22.64 14.08
N GLN A 562 39.40 21.34 13.95
CA GLN A 562 39.75 20.72 12.68
C GLN A 562 38.50 20.49 11.81
N GLU A 563 38.66 20.68 10.50
CA GLU A 563 37.64 20.29 9.54
C GLU A 563 37.53 18.77 9.52
N LYS A 564 36.36 18.26 9.91
CA LYS A 564 36.05 16.83 9.85
C LYS A 564 34.83 16.63 8.95
N PRO A 565 34.80 15.56 8.15
CA PRO A 565 33.62 15.23 7.35
C PRO A 565 32.47 14.87 8.28
N LEU A 566 31.40 15.67 8.23
CA LEU A 566 30.14 15.42 8.92
C LEU A 566 29.10 14.91 7.94
N LYS A 567 28.43 13.83 8.35
CA LYS A 567 27.23 13.33 7.68
C LYS A 567 26.12 14.36 7.88
N THR A 568 25.55 14.84 6.80
CA THR A 568 24.47 15.85 6.83
C THR A 568 23.14 15.19 6.51
N ASN A 569 22.97 14.78 5.25
CA ASN A 569 21.71 14.23 4.76
C ASN A 569 21.88 12.77 4.34
N ALA A 570 20.98 11.91 4.81
CA ALA A 570 20.81 10.58 4.28
C ALA A 570 20.15 10.67 2.89
N ARG A 571 20.66 9.90 1.93
CA ARG A 571 20.15 9.83 0.56
C ARG A 571 20.07 8.38 0.12
N VAL A 572 19.13 8.10 -0.77
CA VAL A 572 19.02 6.79 -1.43
C VAL A 572 19.51 6.94 -2.86
N MET A 573 20.36 6.02 -3.30
CA MET A 573 20.68 5.83 -4.70
C MET A 573 20.03 4.54 -5.16
N LEU A 574 19.18 4.63 -6.20
CA LEU A 574 18.53 3.50 -6.84
C LEU A 574 19.16 3.28 -8.21
N ALA A 575 19.58 2.05 -8.49
CA ALA A 575 20.08 1.61 -9.78
C ALA A 575 19.05 0.71 -10.45
N VAL A 576 18.71 1.04 -11.71
CA VAL A 576 17.71 0.34 -12.51
C VAL A 576 18.25 0.16 -13.94
N GLY A 577 18.23 -1.06 -14.45
CA GLY A 577 18.52 -1.34 -15.85
C GLY A 577 17.29 -1.08 -16.71
N THR A 578 17.49 -0.33 -17.79
CA THR A 578 16.41 0.09 -18.70
C THR A 578 16.81 -0.13 -20.16
N HIS A 579 15.80 -0.28 -21.03
CA HIS A 579 15.94 -0.34 -22.49
C HIS A 579 15.11 0.77 -23.14
N GLU A 580 15.51 1.27 -24.31
CA GLU A 580 14.74 2.27 -25.06
C GLU A 580 13.46 1.65 -25.61
N LEU A 581 12.35 2.38 -25.56
CA LEU A 581 11.16 1.96 -26.28
C LEU A 581 11.41 2.26 -27.76
N ASP A 582 11.48 1.24 -28.60
CA ASP A 582 11.50 1.43 -30.05
C ASP A 582 10.25 2.26 -30.41
N GLY A 583 10.40 3.31 -31.21
CA GLY A 583 9.33 4.28 -31.53
C GLY A 583 8.12 3.72 -32.31
N GLY A 584 7.86 2.41 -32.27
CA GLY A 584 6.66 1.75 -32.73
C GLY A 584 5.76 1.41 -31.54
N THR A 585 4.45 1.61 -31.72
CA THR A 585 3.36 1.22 -30.81
C THR A 585 3.71 0.04 -29.90
N PRO A 586 3.55 0.17 -28.55
CA PRO A 586 3.89 -0.91 -27.63
C PRO A 586 2.99 -2.12 -27.90
N GLU A 587 3.59 -3.22 -28.36
CA GLU A 587 2.95 -4.53 -28.25
C GLU A 587 2.92 -4.89 -26.75
N VAL A 588 1.70 -4.86 -26.21
CA VAL A 588 1.37 -5.43 -24.91
C VAL A 588 1.62 -6.94 -25.00
N ASN A 589 2.63 -7.43 -24.30
CA ASN A 589 2.80 -8.86 -23.99
C ASN A 589 2.57 -9.09 -22.50
#